data_AF-A0A6N9AAE8-F1
#
_entry.id   AF-A0A6N9AAE8-F1
#
_cell.length_a   1.000
_cell.length_b   1.000
_cell.length_c   1.000
_cell.angle_alpha   90.00
_cell.angle_beta   90.00
_cell.angle_gamma   90.00
#
_symmetry.space_group_name_H-M   'P 1'
#
loop_
_entity.id
_entity.type
_entity.pdbx_description
1 polymer ?
#
loop_
_entity_poly.entity_id
_entity_poly.type
_entity_poly.pdbx_seq_one_letter_code
_entity_poly.pdbx_strand_id
1 'polypeptide(L)'
;MSGGGTPTHPADTLKSLFRVIFQCRGRDFGSPSRGVLGISDGNEGVQWNAGYYPRDGAVWLGVNLEGMKYDAWPVARLIEREIARPLLLTRYRPQVARPDRVTVLWSRDAWQYSARRAIKEANIAPTPVALDRLDGQGWAEALRGARGCLDPRRQHRGRRKVPVTLLPSKRYPWERRVEMDVSPHLKIGAPLVEITGRAMREGREDLEALYEFVAEQSRA
;
A
#
# COMPACT_ATOMS: atom_id res chain seq x y z
N MET A 1 11.40 -27.22 -36.75
CA MET A 1 11.78 -25.85 -36.35
C MET A 1 11.14 -25.56 -35.01
N SER A 2 11.84 -25.87 -33.92
CA SER A 2 11.39 -25.65 -32.55
C SER A 2 11.72 -24.22 -32.15
N GLY A 3 10.73 -23.33 -32.24
CA GLY A 3 10.81 -21.97 -31.73
C GLY A 3 10.87 -21.99 -30.21
N GLY A 4 12.10 -22.07 -29.67
CA GLY A 4 12.38 -21.90 -28.25
C GLY A 4 12.15 -20.45 -27.85
N GLY A 5 10.90 -20.10 -27.55
CA GLY A 5 10.59 -18.84 -26.88
C GLY A 5 11.23 -18.86 -25.50
N THR A 6 12.11 -17.91 -25.23
CA THR A 6 12.67 -17.68 -23.89
C THR A 6 11.50 -17.60 -22.89
N PRO A 7 11.51 -18.36 -21.79
CA PRO A 7 10.44 -18.31 -20.81
C PRO A 7 10.22 -16.86 -20.37
N THR A 8 9.01 -16.33 -20.58
CA THR A 8 8.67 -14.98 -20.14
C THR A 8 8.75 -14.96 -18.61
N HIS A 9 9.57 -14.06 -18.07
CA HIS A 9 9.76 -13.96 -16.62
C HIS A 9 8.39 -13.67 -15.95
N PRO A 10 8.04 -14.34 -14.83
CA PRO A 10 6.71 -14.19 -14.19
C PRO A 10 6.29 -12.73 -13.96
N ALA A 11 7.23 -11.87 -13.57
CA ALA A 11 6.99 -10.44 -13.41
C ALA A 11 6.58 -9.72 -14.71
N ASP A 12 7.10 -10.14 -15.87
CA ASP A 12 6.75 -9.51 -17.15
C ASP A 12 5.35 -9.92 -17.61
N THR A 13 4.96 -11.17 -17.35
CA THR A 13 3.58 -11.64 -17.54
C THR A 13 2.63 -10.86 -16.63
N LEU A 14 2.97 -10.69 -15.35
CA LEU A 14 2.17 -9.90 -14.39
C LEU A 14 1.96 -8.47 -14.90
N LYS A 15 3.05 -7.81 -15.31
CA LYS A 15 3.01 -6.43 -15.83
C LYS A 15 2.15 -6.31 -17.09
N SER A 16 2.25 -7.28 -17.99
CA SER A 16 1.47 -7.29 -19.23
C SER A 16 -0.02 -7.46 -18.96
N LEU A 17 -0.39 -8.41 -18.09
CA LEU A 17 -1.78 -8.60 -17.66
C LEU A 17 -2.35 -7.36 -16.98
N PHE A 18 -1.57 -6.72 -16.10
CA PHE A 18 -1.96 -5.51 -15.41
C PHE A 18 -2.30 -4.37 -16.38
N ARG A 19 -1.44 -4.11 -17.37
CA ARG A 19 -1.69 -3.07 -18.39
C ARG A 19 -2.98 -3.32 -19.16
N VAL A 20 -3.25 -4.57 -19.53
CA VAL A 20 -4.47 -4.94 -20.26
C VAL A 20 -5.73 -4.77 -19.40
N ILE A 21 -5.70 -5.27 -18.16
CA ILE A 21 -6.88 -5.27 -17.27
C ILE A 21 -7.21 -3.88 -16.73
N PHE A 22 -6.19 -3.10 -16.37
CA PHE A 22 -6.36 -1.75 -15.85
C PHE A 22 -6.31 -0.67 -16.94
N GLN A 23 -6.13 -1.07 -18.21
CA GLN A 23 -6.09 -0.17 -19.37
C GLN A 23 -5.14 1.02 -19.18
N CYS A 24 -3.95 0.74 -18.67
CA CYS A 24 -2.97 1.75 -18.31
C CYS A 24 -1.61 1.48 -18.96
N ARG A 25 -0.79 2.54 -19.10
CA ARG A 25 0.64 2.38 -19.49
C ARG A 25 1.43 1.68 -18.39
N GLY A 26 1.04 1.97 -17.15
CA GLY A 26 1.67 1.48 -15.93
C GLY A 26 3.04 2.09 -15.65
N ARG A 27 3.45 2.03 -14.38
CA ARG A 27 4.76 2.46 -13.90
C ARG A 27 5.40 1.34 -13.09
N ASP A 28 6.55 0.88 -13.53
CA ASP A 28 7.30 -0.16 -12.84
C ASP A 28 7.80 0.34 -11.47
N PHE A 29 7.78 -0.54 -10.47
CA PHE A 29 8.39 -0.30 -9.17
C PHE A 29 9.09 -1.56 -8.63
N GLY A 30 9.88 -1.35 -7.58
CA GLY A 30 10.65 -2.43 -6.94
C GLY A 30 11.99 -2.68 -7.64
N SER A 31 12.69 -3.72 -7.20
CA SER A 31 13.93 -4.21 -7.78
C SER A 31 14.24 -5.61 -7.20
N PRO A 32 15.06 -6.42 -7.89
CA PRO A 32 15.51 -7.70 -7.33
C PRO A 32 16.22 -7.52 -5.98
N SER A 33 16.99 -6.44 -5.82
CA SER A 33 17.66 -6.09 -4.56
C SER A 33 16.71 -5.71 -3.42
N ARG A 34 15.47 -5.31 -3.73
CA ARG A 34 14.40 -5.06 -2.75
C ARG A 34 13.49 -6.28 -2.57
N GLY A 35 13.75 -7.37 -3.30
CA GLY A 35 12.99 -8.62 -3.24
C GLY A 35 11.60 -8.57 -3.88
N VAL A 36 11.25 -7.48 -4.59
CA VAL A 36 9.92 -7.31 -5.20
C VAL A 36 10.03 -6.66 -6.58
N LEU A 37 9.23 -7.13 -7.52
CA LEU A 37 9.07 -6.55 -8.86
C LEU A 37 7.59 -6.26 -9.07
N GLY A 38 7.23 -5.04 -9.46
CA GLY A 38 5.82 -4.66 -9.57
C GLY A 38 5.53 -3.55 -10.57
N ILE A 39 4.25 -3.22 -10.65
CA ILE A 39 3.69 -2.19 -11.53
C ILE A 39 2.52 -1.50 -10.84
N SER A 40 2.41 -0.18 -11.00
CA SER A 40 1.20 0.57 -10.63
C SER A 40 0.56 1.22 -11.85
N ASP A 41 -0.69 1.66 -11.72
CA ASP A 41 -1.39 2.43 -12.76
C ASP A 41 -0.76 3.82 -13.02
N GLY A 42 0.00 4.34 -12.05
CA GLY A 42 0.73 5.60 -12.13
C GLY A 42 -0.06 6.83 -11.69
N ASN A 43 -1.27 6.65 -11.14
CA ASN A 43 -2.15 7.75 -10.72
C ASN A 43 -1.55 8.58 -9.56
N GLU A 44 -1.88 9.86 -9.47
CA GLU A 44 -1.59 10.63 -8.27
C GLU A 44 -2.67 10.39 -7.20
N GLY A 45 -2.26 10.17 -5.96
CA GLY A 45 -3.18 9.79 -4.88
C GLY A 45 -3.39 8.28 -4.82
N VAL A 46 -4.62 7.83 -5.07
CA VAL A 46 -4.99 6.41 -4.99
C VAL A 46 -4.51 5.67 -6.23
N GLN A 47 -3.85 4.53 -6.04
CA GLN A 47 -3.30 3.74 -7.14
C GLN A 47 -3.71 2.28 -7.03
N TRP A 48 -3.99 1.65 -8.16
CA TRP A 48 -3.85 0.21 -8.31
C TRP A 48 -2.39 -0.17 -8.45
N ASN A 49 -2.00 -1.29 -7.84
CA ASN A 49 -0.68 -1.87 -8.02
C ASN A 49 -0.69 -3.40 -7.95
N ALA A 50 0.26 -4.04 -8.62
CA ALA A 50 0.50 -5.48 -8.50
C ALA A 50 1.99 -5.73 -8.29
N GLY A 51 2.32 -6.80 -7.57
CA GLY A 51 3.70 -7.18 -7.30
C GLY A 51 3.93 -8.69 -7.29
N TYR A 52 5.17 -9.04 -7.55
CA TYR A 52 5.71 -10.40 -7.53
C TYR A 52 6.95 -10.42 -6.64
N TYR A 53 7.00 -11.38 -5.72
CA TYR A 53 8.15 -11.67 -4.86
C TYR A 53 8.91 -12.85 -5.46
N PRO A 54 10.08 -12.65 -6.10
CA PRO A 54 10.79 -13.73 -6.77
C PRO A 54 11.30 -14.84 -5.83
N ARG A 55 11.42 -14.55 -4.54
CA ARG A 55 11.96 -15.48 -3.54
C ARG A 55 11.03 -16.66 -3.27
N ASP A 56 9.74 -16.38 -3.13
CA ASP A 56 8.72 -17.36 -2.75
C ASP A 56 7.63 -17.53 -3.82
N GLY A 57 7.74 -16.78 -4.92
CA GLY A 57 6.78 -16.81 -6.01
C GLY A 57 5.46 -16.10 -5.68
N ALA A 58 5.36 -15.41 -4.54
CA ALA A 58 4.11 -14.79 -4.11
C ALA A 58 3.74 -13.62 -5.03
N VAL A 59 2.45 -13.55 -5.38
CA VAL A 59 1.87 -12.52 -6.25
C VAL A 59 0.72 -11.86 -5.52
N TRP A 60 0.56 -10.56 -5.70
CA TRP A 60 -0.52 -9.80 -5.10
C TRP A 60 -1.00 -8.67 -6.01
N LEU A 61 -2.25 -8.26 -5.78
CA LEU A 61 -2.85 -7.04 -6.28
C LEU A 61 -3.21 -6.15 -5.08
N GLY A 62 -3.16 -4.84 -5.25
CA GLY A 62 -3.44 -3.91 -4.18
C GLY A 62 -3.94 -2.55 -4.64
N VAL A 63 -4.46 -1.84 -3.65
CA VAL A 63 -4.81 -0.43 -3.67
C VAL A 63 -3.88 0.24 -2.67
N ASN A 64 -3.20 1.31 -3.08
CA ASN A 64 -2.36 2.09 -2.18
C ASN A 64 -2.75 3.58 -2.16
N LEU A 65 -2.44 4.24 -1.06
CA LEU A 65 -2.46 5.69 -0.92
C LEU A 65 -1.22 6.14 -0.14
N GLU A 66 -0.27 6.74 -0.84
CA GLU A 66 0.95 7.27 -0.23
C GLU A 66 0.69 8.59 0.53
N GLY A 67 1.42 8.80 1.63
CA GLY A 67 1.39 10.05 2.40
C GLY A 67 2.20 11.17 1.77
N MET A 68 1.80 11.57 0.56
CA MET A 68 2.38 12.69 -0.16
C MET A 68 1.41 13.85 -0.29
N LYS A 69 1.95 15.03 -0.62
CA LYS A 69 1.16 16.26 -0.74
C LYS A 69 0.10 16.15 -1.84
N TYR A 70 0.42 15.56 -3.00
CA TYR A 70 -0.44 15.50 -4.20
C TYR A 70 -1.45 16.69 -4.25
N ASP A 71 -2.73 16.37 -4.30
CA ASP A 71 -3.86 17.26 -4.02
C ASP A 71 -4.09 17.44 -2.51
N ALA A 72 -3.34 18.35 -1.89
CA ALA A 72 -3.55 18.80 -0.50
C ALA A 72 -3.68 17.69 0.58
N TRP A 73 -2.84 16.65 0.50
CA TRP A 73 -2.76 15.50 1.42
C TRP A 73 -4.00 14.61 1.44
N PRO A 74 -4.26 13.84 0.36
CA PRO A 74 -5.44 12.96 0.27
C PRO A 74 -5.51 11.94 1.42
N VAL A 75 -4.36 11.45 1.89
CA VAL A 75 -4.28 10.54 3.05
C VAL A 75 -4.82 11.17 4.33
N ALA A 76 -4.58 12.48 4.53
CA ALA A 76 -5.04 13.18 5.73
C ALA A 76 -6.57 13.28 5.72
N ARG A 77 -7.16 13.59 4.55
CA ARG A 77 -8.63 13.62 4.39
C ARG A 77 -9.25 12.27 4.70
N LEU A 78 -8.70 11.19 4.14
CA LEU A 78 -9.17 9.84 4.40
C LEU A 78 -9.14 9.53 5.91
N ILE A 79 -8.01 9.83 6.57
CA ILE A 79 -7.84 9.57 7.99
C ILE A 79 -8.86 10.36 8.83
N GLU A 80 -8.99 11.68 8.62
CA GLU A 80 -9.93 12.49 9.44
C GLU A 80 -11.39 12.10 9.18
N ARG A 81 -11.77 11.79 7.93
CA ARG A 81 -13.13 11.34 7.59
C ARG A 81 -13.45 10.01 8.25
N GLU A 82 -12.53 9.04 8.21
CA GLU A 82 -12.73 7.73 8.83
C GLU A 82 -12.73 7.77 10.37
N ILE A 83 -11.99 8.71 10.97
CA ILE A 83 -12.08 8.97 12.42
C ILE A 83 -13.47 9.50 12.78
N ALA A 84 -14.04 10.38 11.95
CA ALA A 84 -15.37 10.93 12.20
C ALA A 84 -16.50 9.91 11.91
N ARG A 85 -16.33 9.10 10.86
CA ARG A 85 -17.32 8.10 10.44
C ARG A 85 -16.59 6.92 9.77
N PRO A 86 -16.49 5.75 10.42
CA PRO A 86 -15.72 4.61 9.91
C PRO A 86 -16.47 3.86 8.79
N LEU A 87 -16.47 4.44 7.58
CA LEU A 87 -17.18 3.90 6.43
C LEU A 87 -16.53 2.63 5.88
N LEU A 88 -15.22 2.44 6.06
CA LEU A 88 -14.56 1.19 5.67
C LEU A 88 -15.30 -0.01 6.26
N LEU A 89 -15.57 0.01 7.56
CA LEU A 89 -16.18 -1.12 8.28
C LEU A 89 -17.68 -1.21 8.08
N THR A 90 -18.37 -0.06 8.01
CA THR A 90 -19.84 0.01 8.04
C THR A 90 -20.49 0.01 6.67
N ARG A 91 -19.79 0.46 5.63
CA ARG A 91 -20.32 0.58 4.25
C ARG A 91 -19.58 -0.31 3.26
N TYR A 92 -18.25 -0.27 3.23
CA TYR A 92 -17.49 -0.89 2.14
C TYR A 92 -17.11 -2.35 2.39
N ARG A 93 -16.68 -2.71 3.61
CA ARG A 93 -16.35 -4.10 3.95
C ARG A 93 -17.48 -5.09 3.64
N PRO A 94 -18.77 -4.82 3.92
CA PRO A 94 -19.86 -5.73 3.56
C PRO A 94 -20.01 -5.98 2.04
N GLN A 95 -19.42 -5.15 1.20
CA GLN A 95 -19.44 -5.29 -0.26
C GLN A 95 -18.27 -6.14 -0.79
N VAL A 96 -17.29 -6.45 0.06
CA VAL A 96 -16.13 -7.27 -0.31
C VAL A 96 -16.53 -8.74 -0.20
N ALA A 97 -16.44 -9.47 -1.32
CA ALA A 97 -16.85 -10.87 -1.38
C ALA A 97 -16.01 -11.80 -0.50
N ARG A 98 -14.69 -11.55 -0.40
CA ARG A 98 -13.72 -12.39 0.31
C ARG A 98 -12.84 -11.56 1.25
N PRO A 99 -13.39 -10.99 2.33
CA PRO A 99 -12.66 -10.06 3.20
C PRO A 99 -11.54 -10.75 3.99
N ASP A 100 -11.61 -12.07 4.19
CA ASP A 100 -10.58 -12.89 4.81
C ASP A 100 -9.28 -12.97 3.99
N ARG A 101 -9.38 -12.76 2.67
CA ARG A 101 -8.23 -12.74 1.75
C ARG A 101 -7.60 -11.35 1.61
N VAL A 102 -8.28 -10.31 2.07
CA VAL A 102 -7.80 -8.93 1.94
C VAL A 102 -7.05 -8.53 3.20
N THR A 103 -5.82 -8.04 3.04
CA THR A 103 -5.01 -7.49 4.13
C THR A 103 -4.99 -5.98 4.07
N VAL A 104 -5.25 -5.33 5.20
CA VAL A 104 -5.08 -3.88 5.40
C VAL A 104 -3.77 -3.62 6.13
N LEU A 105 -2.96 -2.70 5.61
CA LEU A 105 -1.68 -2.28 6.18
C LEU A 105 -1.55 -0.76 6.17
N TRP A 106 -1.32 -0.19 7.34
CA TRP A 106 -0.79 1.15 7.50
C TRP A 106 0.70 1.07 7.81
N SER A 107 1.51 1.74 7.00
CA SER A 107 2.94 1.90 7.25
C SER A 107 3.36 3.33 7.53
N ARG A 108 4.46 3.48 8.26
CA ARG A 108 5.18 4.71 8.53
C ARG A 108 6.39 4.78 7.60
N ASP A 109 6.29 5.60 6.56
CA ASP A 109 7.39 5.84 5.64
C ASP A 109 8.32 6.91 6.25
N ALA A 110 9.58 6.55 6.54
CA ALA A 110 10.60 7.47 7.04
C ALA A 110 11.42 8.07 5.89
N TRP A 111 11.33 9.37 5.70
CA TRP A 111 11.86 10.07 4.54
C TRP A 111 13.26 10.63 4.77
N GLN A 112 14.14 10.37 3.81
CA GLN A 112 15.41 11.05 3.63
C GLN A 112 15.41 11.64 2.23
N TYR A 113 15.10 12.95 2.13
CA TYR A 113 14.82 13.62 0.86
C TYR A 113 13.67 12.92 0.09
N SER A 114 13.95 12.34 -1.08
CA SER A 114 13.02 11.57 -1.90
C SER A 114 13.03 10.07 -1.61
N ALA A 115 13.95 9.59 -0.77
CA ALA A 115 14.09 8.16 -0.46
C ALA A 115 13.40 7.79 0.86
N ARG A 116 12.93 6.54 0.95
CA ARG A 116 12.40 5.93 2.17
C ARG A 116 13.45 5.04 2.83
N ARG A 117 13.66 5.22 4.13
CA ARG A 117 14.57 4.40 4.94
C ARG A 117 13.78 3.31 5.67
N ALA A 118 14.36 2.12 5.76
CA ALA A 118 13.80 1.05 6.55
C ALA A 118 13.96 1.37 8.05
N ILE A 119 12.85 1.30 8.79
CA ILE A 119 12.78 1.56 10.23
C ILE A 119 12.09 0.41 10.94
N LYS A 120 12.36 0.26 12.23
CA LYS A 120 11.73 -0.76 13.09
C LYS A 120 10.23 -0.50 13.28
N GLU A 121 9.84 0.77 13.35
CA GLU A 121 8.47 1.23 13.57
C GLU A 121 7.68 1.37 12.25
N ALA A 122 8.06 0.64 11.20
CA ALA A 122 7.49 0.76 9.87
C ALA A 122 6.01 0.37 9.83
N ASN A 123 5.58 -0.63 10.60
CA ASN A 123 4.18 -1.03 10.66
C ASN A 123 3.45 -0.24 11.76
N ILE A 124 2.23 0.19 11.45
CA ILE A 124 1.35 0.87 12.40
C ILE A 124 0.35 -0.17 12.93
N ALA A 125 0.46 -0.48 14.22
CA ALA A 125 -0.43 -1.42 14.88
C ALA A 125 -1.92 -0.99 14.78
N PRO A 126 -2.86 -1.95 14.73
CA PRO A 126 -2.67 -3.40 14.73
C PRO A 126 -2.36 -4.00 13.35
N THR A 127 -2.06 -3.17 12.34
CA THR A 127 -1.84 -3.65 10.98
C THR A 127 -0.41 -4.17 10.76
N PRO A 128 -0.17 -5.16 9.86
CA PRO A 128 -1.12 -5.75 8.91
C PRO A 128 -2.17 -6.64 9.57
N VAL A 129 -3.41 -6.60 9.08
CA VAL A 129 -4.52 -7.42 9.58
C VAL A 129 -5.48 -7.76 8.44
N ALA A 130 -6.08 -8.95 8.48
CA ALA A 130 -7.12 -9.33 7.53
C ALA A 130 -8.38 -8.46 7.71
N LEU A 131 -9.06 -8.10 6.62
CA LEU A 131 -10.17 -7.14 6.63
C LEU A 131 -11.39 -7.66 7.43
N ASP A 132 -11.61 -8.97 7.42
CA ASP A 132 -12.64 -9.64 8.23
C ASP A 132 -12.35 -9.54 9.74
N ARG A 133 -11.07 -9.56 10.13
CA ARG A 133 -10.62 -9.45 11.53
C ARG A 133 -10.44 -8.01 12.02
N LEU A 134 -10.53 -7.03 11.13
CA LEU A 134 -10.42 -5.62 11.50
C LEU A 134 -11.72 -5.15 12.17
N ASP A 135 -11.71 -4.99 13.49
CA ASP A 135 -12.84 -4.42 14.23
C ASP A 135 -12.75 -2.88 14.34
N GLY A 136 -13.78 -2.28 14.95
CA GLY A 136 -13.85 -0.83 15.13
C GLY A 136 -12.75 -0.25 16.00
N GLN A 137 -12.32 -0.99 17.03
CA GLN A 137 -11.25 -0.55 17.93
C GLN A 137 -9.91 -0.57 17.21
N GLY A 138 -9.60 -1.68 16.53
CA GLY A 138 -8.39 -1.86 15.75
C GLY A 138 -8.29 -0.86 14.60
N TRP A 139 -9.40 -0.55 13.92
CA TRP A 139 -9.41 0.48 12.89
C TRP A 139 -9.14 1.87 13.47
N ALA A 140 -9.81 2.23 14.57
CA ALA A 140 -9.58 3.51 15.24
C ALA A 140 -8.14 3.64 15.75
N GLU A 141 -7.53 2.57 16.25
CA GLU A 141 -6.13 2.55 16.66
C GLU A 141 -5.17 2.75 15.47
N ALA A 142 -5.38 2.02 14.37
CA ALA A 142 -4.60 2.19 13.15
C ALA A 142 -4.66 3.64 12.63
N LEU A 143 -5.84 4.23 12.60
CA LEU A 143 -6.06 5.62 12.19
C LEU A 143 -5.35 6.61 13.10
N ARG A 144 -5.40 6.43 14.43
CA ARG A 144 -4.64 7.28 15.37
C ARG A 144 -3.14 7.17 15.14
N GLY A 145 -2.64 5.96 14.92
CA GLY A 145 -1.23 5.72 14.61
C GLY A 145 -0.79 6.38 13.29
N ALA A 146 -1.63 6.27 12.24
CA ALA A 146 -1.41 6.90 10.94
C ALA A 146 -1.47 8.43 11.03
N ARG A 147 -2.47 8.97 11.72
CA ARG A 147 -2.60 10.40 12.01
C ARG A 147 -1.39 10.94 12.77
N GLY A 148 -0.82 10.13 13.67
CA GLY A 148 0.39 10.47 14.42
C GLY A 148 1.62 10.75 13.55
N CYS A 149 1.63 10.29 12.30
CA CYS A 149 2.67 10.59 11.31
C CYS A 149 2.50 11.98 10.64
N LEU A 150 1.38 12.66 10.84
CA LEU A 150 1.06 13.95 10.21
C LEU A 150 1.30 15.12 11.18
N ASP A 151 1.68 16.30 10.67
CA ASP A 151 1.99 17.48 11.49
C ASP A 151 0.71 18.19 11.97
N PRO A 152 0.38 18.15 13.27
CA PRO A 152 -0.83 18.78 13.79
C PRO A 152 -0.82 20.31 13.64
N ARG A 153 0.36 20.94 13.62
CA ARG A 153 0.50 22.41 13.44
C ARG A 153 0.11 22.87 12.05
N ARG A 154 0.02 21.93 11.10
CA ARG A 154 -0.39 22.16 9.71
C ARG A 154 -1.74 21.54 9.41
N GLN A 155 -2.59 21.36 10.42
CA GLN A 155 -3.89 20.68 10.28
C GLN A 155 -3.74 19.29 9.64
N HIS A 156 -2.68 18.56 10.00
CA HIS A 156 -2.30 17.26 9.43
C HIS A 156 -1.95 17.28 7.93
N ARG A 157 -1.74 18.46 7.33
CA ARG A 157 -1.29 18.63 5.93
C ARG A 157 0.23 18.77 5.84
N GLY A 158 0.96 17.84 6.44
CA GLY A 158 2.42 17.84 6.48
C GLY A 158 2.98 16.58 7.10
N ARG A 159 4.24 16.26 6.76
CA ARG A 159 5.01 15.22 7.47
C ARG A 159 5.34 15.71 8.86
N ARG A 160 5.23 14.82 9.85
CA ARG A 160 5.73 15.07 11.20
C ARG A 160 7.18 14.62 11.31
N LYS A 161 8.00 15.35 12.07
CA LYS A 161 9.30 14.85 12.53
C LYS A 161 9.13 14.06 13.81
N VAL A 162 9.61 12.83 13.82
CA VAL A 162 9.54 11.92 14.97
C VAL A 162 10.83 11.11 15.11
N PRO A 163 11.14 10.61 16.31
CA PRO A 163 12.23 9.66 16.48
C PRO A 163 11.86 8.33 15.86
N VAL A 164 12.76 7.77 15.05
CA VAL A 164 12.64 6.44 14.44
C VAL A 164 13.92 5.64 14.64
N THR A 165 13.81 4.32 14.60
CA THR A 165 14.96 3.40 14.70
C THR A 165 15.29 2.87 13.31
N LEU A 166 16.36 3.39 12.70
CA LEU A 166 16.89 2.88 11.44
C LEU A 166 17.42 1.46 11.62
N LEU A 167 17.01 0.57 10.72
CA LEU A 167 17.56 -0.78 10.66
C LEU A 167 19.01 -0.77 10.14
N PRO A 168 19.82 -1.80 10.49
CA PRO A 168 21.17 -1.96 9.98
C PRO A 168 21.26 -1.90 8.46
N SER A 169 22.38 -1.39 7.97
CA SER A 169 22.69 -1.30 6.54
C SER A 169 24.18 -1.54 6.31
N LYS A 170 24.61 -1.74 5.06
CA LYS A 170 26.03 -1.95 4.72
C LYS A 170 26.97 -0.88 5.30
N ARG A 171 26.50 0.36 5.43
CA ARG A 171 27.28 1.48 5.98
C ARG A 171 27.24 1.55 7.52
N TYR A 172 26.16 1.07 8.13
CA TYR A 172 25.95 1.12 9.58
C TYR A 172 25.39 -0.24 10.02
N PRO A 173 26.23 -1.18 10.47
CA PRO A 173 25.81 -2.53 10.84
C PRO A 173 25.08 -2.62 12.20
N TRP A 174 24.59 -1.50 12.74
CA TRP A 174 23.84 -1.43 13.99
C TRP A 174 22.58 -0.56 13.84
N GLU A 175 21.60 -0.77 14.74
CA GLU A 175 20.40 0.07 14.82
C GLU A 175 20.76 1.50 15.24
N ARG A 176 20.08 2.50 14.68
CA ARG A 176 20.33 3.92 15.02
C ARG A 176 19.03 4.68 15.22
N ARG A 177 18.90 5.33 16.37
CA ARG A 177 17.78 6.24 16.65
C ARG A 177 18.07 7.63 16.08
N VAL A 178 17.19 8.15 15.23
CA VAL A 178 17.32 9.46 14.58
C VAL A 178 15.97 10.13 14.43
N GLU A 179 15.94 11.46 14.37
CA GLU A 179 14.74 12.21 13.99
C GLU A 179 14.58 12.22 12.46
N MET A 180 13.40 11.84 11.96
CA MET A 180 13.09 11.84 10.53
C MET A 180 11.68 12.36 10.26
N ASP A 181 11.50 12.94 9.07
CA ASP A 181 10.17 13.22 8.54
C ASP A 181 9.46 11.90 8.22
N VAL A 182 8.24 11.72 8.73
CA VAL A 182 7.43 10.53 8.48
C VAL A 182 6.11 10.87 7.81
N SER A 183 5.55 9.91 7.10
CA SER A 183 4.18 9.98 6.57
C SER A 183 3.46 8.64 6.71
N PRO A 184 2.13 8.63 6.86
CA PRO A 184 1.37 7.40 6.80
C PRO A 184 1.24 6.92 5.35
N HIS A 185 1.10 5.62 5.14
CA HIS A 185 0.89 5.02 3.83
C HIS A 185 -0.07 3.84 3.99
N LEU A 186 -1.23 3.93 3.32
CA LEU A 186 -2.22 2.85 3.32
C LEU A 186 -1.96 1.89 2.16
N LYS A 187 -1.96 0.59 2.44
CA LYS A 187 -1.93 -0.49 1.47
C LYS A 187 -3.04 -1.47 1.81
N ILE A 188 -3.87 -1.78 0.84
CA ILE A 188 -4.91 -2.81 0.93
C ILE A 188 -4.59 -3.80 -0.19
N GLY A 189 -4.38 -5.07 0.14
CA GLY A 189 -3.91 -6.04 -0.85
C GLY A 189 -4.56 -7.41 -0.70
N ALA A 190 -4.68 -8.11 -1.83
CA ALA A 190 -5.15 -9.48 -1.91
C ALA A 190 -4.11 -10.36 -2.62
N PRO A 191 -3.85 -11.58 -2.14
CA PRO A 191 -2.95 -12.51 -2.82
C PRO A 191 -3.62 -13.03 -4.10
N LEU A 192 -2.85 -13.09 -5.19
CA LEU A 192 -3.24 -13.79 -6.40
C LEU A 192 -2.75 -15.23 -6.32
N VAL A 193 -3.63 -16.19 -6.63
CA VAL A 193 -3.30 -17.62 -6.61
C VAL A 193 -2.32 -18.00 -7.73
N GLU A 194 -2.31 -17.23 -8.82
CA GLU A 194 -1.43 -17.42 -9.99
C GLU A 194 -1.35 -16.12 -10.81
N ILE A 195 -0.43 -16.08 -11.79
CA ILE A 195 -0.29 -14.95 -12.73
C ILE A 195 -1.14 -15.23 -13.98
N THR A 196 -2.46 -15.17 -13.82
CA THR A 196 -3.42 -15.30 -14.94
C THR A 196 -4.36 -14.11 -15.00
N GLY A 197 -4.92 -13.86 -16.19
CA GLY A 197 -5.90 -12.79 -16.36
C GLY A 197 -7.18 -13.03 -15.56
N ARG A 198 -7.54 -14.29 -15.31
CA ARG A 198 -8.66 -14.67 -14.43
C ARG A 198 -8.36 -14.29 -12.98
N ALA A 199 -7.23 -14.75 -12.42
CA ALA A 199 -6.87 -14.46 -11.04
C ALA A 199 -6.76 -12.94 -10.78
N MET A 200 -6.22 -12.17 -11.72
CA MET A 200 -6.13 -10.71 -11.59
C MET A 200 -7.49 -10.01 -11.66
N ARG A 201 -8.43 -10.49 -12.48
CA ARG A 201 -9.81 -9.97 -12.50
C ARG A 201 -10.54 -10.28 -11.19
N GLU A 202 -10.43 -11.51 -10.70
CA GLU A 202 -10.97 -11.90 -9.40
C GLU A 202 -10.38 -11.06 -8.25
N GLY A 203 -9.07 -10.81 -8.27
CA GLY A 203 -8.43 -9.95 -7.28
C GLY A 203 -8.87 -8.48 -7.38
N ARG A 204 -9.16 -7.99 -8.59
CA ARG A 204 -9.70 -6.65 -8.80
C ARG A 204 -11.11 -6.56 -8.23
N GLU A 205 -11.96 -7.55 -8.48
CA GLU A 205 -13.32 -7.64 -7.92
C GLU A 205 -13.29 -7.63 -6.39
N ASP A 206 -12.36 -8.35 -5.75
CA ASP A 206 -12.19 -8.33 -4.28
C ASP A 206 -11.81 -6.94 -3.74
N LEU A 207 -11.18 -6.09 -4.55
CA LEU A 207 -10.61 -4.81 -4.14
C LEU A 207 -11.37 -3.59 -4.67
N GLU A 208 -12.31 -3.75 -5.60
CA GLU A 208 -12.97 -2.62 -6.29
C GLU A 208 -13.69 -1.70 -5.29
N ALA A 209 -14.50 -2.26 -4.39
CA ALA A 209 -15.17 -1.49 -3.33
C ALA A 209 -14.18 -0.77 -2.40
N LEU A 210 -12.98 -1.33 -2.22
CA LEU A 210 -11.93 -0.73 -1.39
C LEU A 210 -11.17 0.36 -2.15
N TYR A 211 -10.99 0.22 -3.46
CA TYR A 211 -10.50 1.30 -4.32
C TYR A 211 -11.45 2.49 -4.29
N GLU A 212 -12.76 2.25 -4.47
CA GLU A 212 -13.79 3.29 -4.39
C GLU A 212 -13.81 3.97 -3.02
N PHE A 213 -13.73 3.19 -1.94
CA PHE A 213 -13.58 3.71 -0.58
C PHE A 213 -12.41 4.68 -0.47
N VAL A 214 -11.20 4.25 -0.84
CA VAL A 214 -10.00 5.09 -0.69
C VAL A 214 -10.12 6.32 -1.60
N ALA A 215 -10.63 6.16 -2.82
CA ALA A 215 -10.83 7.27 -3.75
C ALA A 215 -11.85 8.29 -3.22
N GLU A 216 -13.03 7.85 -2.76
CA GLU A 216 -14.07 8.72 -2.21
C GLU A 216 -13.57 9.45 -0.96
N GLN A 217 -12.98 8.73 -0.01
CA GLN A 217 -12.53 9.32 1.25
C GLN A 217 -11.31 10.23 1.10
N SER A 218 -10.52 10.07 0.04
CA SER A 218 -9.32 10.88 -0.19
C SER A 218 -9.51 12.06 -1.14
N ARG A 219 -10.63 12.18 -1.87
CA ARG A 219 -10.92 13.34 -2.74
C ARG A 219 -11.17 14.62 -1.95
N ALA A 220 -10.82 15.77 -2.54
CA ALA A 220 -11.07 17.10 -1.98
C ALA A 220 -12.57 17.33 -1.75
#